data_AF-X1T6T5-F1
#
_entry.id   AF-X1T6T5-F1
#
_cell.length_a   1.000
_cell.length_b   1.000
_cell.length_c   1.000
_cell.angle_alpha   90.00
_cell.angle_beta   90.00
_cell.angle_gamma   90.00
#
_symmetry.space_group_name_H-M   'P 1'
#
loop_
_entity.id
_entity.type
_entity.pdbx_description
1 polymer ?
#
loop_
_entity_poly.entity_id
_entity_poly.type
_entity_poly.pdbx_seq_one_letter_code
_entity_poly.pdbx_strand_id
1 'polypeptide(L)' 'MKIAIIGGSGKMGRWFARFLVKEGKEVVITGRNQKKLRETGRQLGVKVAASNV' A
#
# COMPACT_ATOMS: atom_id res chain seq x y z
N MET A 1 -1.11 8.89 -12.59
CA MET A 1 0.15 8.13 -12.34
C MET A 1 -0.11 7.09 -11.28
N LYS A 2 0.30 5.85 -11.52
CA LYS A 2 0.12 4.72 -10.59
C LYS A 2 1.42 4.47 -9.83
N ILE A 3 1.32 4.28 -8.52
CA ILE A 3 2.47 4.16 -7.62
C ILE A 3 2.42 2.82 -6.88
N ALA A 4 3.50 2.06 -6.95
CA ALA A 4 3.68 0.83 -6.19
C ALA A 4 4.57 1.09 -4.97
N ILE A 5 4.15 0.61 -3.78
CA ILE A 5 4.94 0.72 -2.54
C ILE A 5 5.31 -0.68 -2.06
N ILE A 6 6.59 -0.99 -2.14
CA ILE A 6 7.18 -2.22 -1.59
C ILE A 6 7.39 -2.03 -0.09
N GLY A 7 6.89 -2.98 0.70
CA GLY A 7 6.86 -2.85 2.16
C GLY A 7 5.72 -1.94 2.65
N GLY A 8 4.63 -1.83 1.89
CA GLY A 8 3.52 -0.92 2.17
C GLY A 8 2.78 -1.18 3.49
N SER A 9 2.92 -2.36 4.09
CA SER A 9 2.41 -2.67 5.44
C SER A 9 3.31 -2.16 6.60
N GLY A 10 4.49 -1.61 6.29
CA GLY A 10 5.44 -1.04 7.26
C GLY A 10 5.00 0.31 7.82
N LYS A 11 5.71 0.86 8.81
CA LYS A 11 5.41 2.19 9.35
C LYS A 11 5.47 3.26 8.24
N MET A 12 6.59 3.30 7.51
CA MET A 12 6.80 4.25 6.42
C MET A 12 5.91 3.96 5.21
N GLY A 13 5.81 2.69 4.79
CA GLY A 13 4.97 2.30 3.66
C GLY A 13 3.50 2.72 3.82
N ARG A 14 2.95 2.58 5.03
CA ARG A 14 1.60 3.05 5.36
C ARG A 14 1.46 4.57 5.32
N TRP A 15 2.47 5.27 5.84
CA TRP A 15 2.49 6.72 5.83
C TRP A 15 2.50 7.25 4.39
N PHE A 16 3.37 6.71 3.53
CA PHE A 16 3.43 7.07 2.11
C PHE A 16 2.14 6.73 1.37
N ALA A 17 1.58 5.53 1.58
CA ALA A 17 0.32 5.14 0.95
C ALA A 17 -0.80 6.12 1.30
N ARG A 18 -0.94 6.47 2.59
CA ARG A 18 -1.93 7.46 3.04
C ARG A 18 -1.70 8.84 2.45
N PHE A 19 -0.46 9.30 2.41
CA PHE A 19 -0.11 10.60 1.85
C PHE A 19 -0.45 10.67 0.35
N LEU A 20 -0.03 9.69 -0.43
CA LEU A 20 -0.23 9.67 -1.88
C LEU A 20 -1.70 9.47 -2.29
N VAL A 21 -2.47 8.71 -1.52
CA VAL A 21 -3.93 8.60 -1.74
C VAL A 21 -4.60 9.96 -1.52
N LYS A 22 -4.20 10.72 -0.50
CA LYS A 22 -4.73 12.08 -0.25
C LYS A 22 -4.39 13.05 -1.39
N GLU A 23 -3.24 12.86 -2.02
CA GLU A 23 -2.81 13.59 -3.24
C GLU A 23 -3.50 13.10 -4.53
N GLY A 24 -4.52 12.23 -4.42
CA GLY A 24 -5.30 11.71 -5.55
C GLY A 24 -4.56 10.70 -6.43
N LYS A 25 -3.48 10.08 -5.94
CA LYS A 25 -2.72 9.08 -6.70
C LYS A 25 -3.34 7.68 -6.54
N GLU A 26 -3.27 6.88 -7.62
CA GLU A 26 -3.58 5.44 -7.52
C GLU A 26 -2.40 4.72 -6.88
N VAL A 27 -2.60 4.18 -5.67
CA VAL A 27 -1.57 3.46 -4.91
C VAL A 27 -1.87 1.97 -4.85
N VAL A 28 -0.84 1.16 -5.10
CA VAL A 28 -0.83 -0.28 -4.85
C VAL A 28 0.26 -0.57 -3.82
N ILE A 29 -0.04 -1.36 -2.79
CA ILE A 29 0.94 -1.76 -1.78
C ILE A 29 1.27 -3.26 -1.89
N THR A 30 2.53 -3.62 -1.63
CA THR A 30 2.97 -5.01 -1.55
C THR A 30 3.87 -5.23 -0.34
N GLY A 31 4.01 -6.49 0.09
CA GLY A 31 4.82 -6.87 1.24
C GLY A 31 4.70 -8.35 1.60
N ARG A 32 5.68 -8.83 2.37
CA ARG A 32 5.80 -10.25 2.75
C ARG A 32 4.68 -10.73 3.68
N ASN A 33 4.26 -9.90 4.65
CA ASN A 33 3.21 -10.27 5.60
C ASN A 33 1.83 -9.96 5.01
N GLN A 34 1.24 -10.94 4.34
CA GLN A 34 -0.04 -10.83 3.64
C GLN A 34 -1.21 -10.45 4.55
N LYS A 35 -1.23 -10.91 5.81
CA LYS A 35 -2.27 -10.54 6.77
C LYS A 35 -2.25 -9.04 7.05
N LYS A 36 -1.09 -8.54 7.49
CA LYS A 36 -0.89 -7.11 7.80
C LYS A 36 -1.08 -6.23 6.56
N LEU A 37 -0.69 -6.72 5.40
CA LEU A 37 -0.84 -6.03 4.13
C LEU A 37 -2.32 -5.86 3.75
N ARG A 38 -3.14 -6.91 3.84
CA ARG A 38 -4.59 -6.84 3.58
C ARG A 38 -5.31 -5.93 4.58
N GLU A 39 -4.98 -6.01 5.86
CA GLU A 39 -5.51 -5.10 6.88
C GLU A 39 -5.20 -3.63 6.53
N THR A 40 -3.94 -3.37 6.15
CA THR A 40 -3.50 -2.04 5.71
C THR A 40 -4.25 -1.58 4.45
N GLY A 41 -4.39 -2.46 3.46
CA GLY A 41 -5.10 -2.17 2.21
C GLY A 41 -6.55 -1.76 2.46
N ARG A 42 -7.25 -2.49 3.34
CA ARG A 42 -8.63 -2.16 3.77
C ARG A 42 -8.70 -0.82 4.51
N GLN A 43 -7.79 -0.58 5.45
CA GLN A 43 -7.75 0.67 6.23
C GLN A 43 -7.50 1.91 5.37
N LEU A 44 -6.68 1.79 4.33
CA LEU A 44 -6.29 2.90 3.47
C LEU A 44 -7.09 2.98 2.16
N GLY A 45 -7.97 2.00 1.88
CA GLY A 45 -8.71 1.93 0.62
C GLY A 45 -7.83 1.70 -0.61
N VAL A 46 -6.68 1.02 -0.45
CA VAL A 46 -5.71 0.80 -1.54
C VAL A 46 -5.65 -0.66 -1.97
N LYS A 47 -5.29 -0.88 -3.23
CA LYS A 47 -5.08 -2.23 -3.78
C LYS A 47 -3.83 -2.87 -3.20
N VAL A 48 -3.87 -4.18 -3.07
CA VAL A 48 -2.78 -5.01 -2.53
C VAL A 48 -2.30 -6.01 -3.59
N ALA A 49 -0.99 -6.14 -3.75
CA ALA A 49 -0.36 -7.12 -4.63
C ALA A 49 0.35 -8.21 -3.83
N ALA A 50 0.10 -9.48 -4.20
CA ALA A 50 0.66 -10.66 -3.52
C ALA A 50 2.11 -10.96 -3.94
N SER A 51 2.53 -10.48 -5.11
CA SER A 51 3.89 -10.55 -5.64
C SER A 51 4.32 -9.17 -6.16
N ASN A 52 5.63 -8.95 -6.21
CA ASN A 52 6.17 -7.79 -6.92
C ASN A 52 6.01 -8.05 -8.42
N VAL A 53 5.46 -7.08 -9.14
CA VAL A 53 5.53 -6.97 -10.60
C VAL A 53 6.54 -5.91 -10.98
#